data_AF-U7P8U4-F1
#
_entry.id   AF-U7P8U4-F1
#
_cell.length_a   1.000
_cell.length_b   1.000
_cell.length_c   1.000
_cell.angle_alpha   90.00
_cell.angle_beta   90.00
_cell.angle_gamma   90.00
#
_symmetry.space_group_name_H-M   'P 1'
#
loop_
_entity.id
_entity.type
_entity.pdbx_description
1 polymer ?
#
loop_
_entity_poly.entity_id
_entity_poly.type
_entity_poly.pdbx_seq_one_letter_code
_entity_poly.pdbx_strand_id
1 'polypeptide(L)'
;MKVGRRPWPWTLNVAGEGFHFATRQAACDALVLALQETRVVDVGIAQLNVRWQPQLFGAGKRFPHPCDALDPYANLEEAARLLRGHFEVTGDWVQAAGRYHRPAGGEPAARYRRIVAAELERLNTSRQRQLAAN
;
A
#
# COMPACT_ATOMS: atom_id res chain seq x y z
N MET A 1 -13.12 -15.23 18.14
CA MET A 1 -13.64 -14.00 17.51
C MET A 1 -12.64 -13.53 16.46
N LYS A 2 -12.96 -13.52 15.16
CA LYS A 2 -12.07 -12.98 14.12
C LYS A 2 -12.29 -11.46 14.03
N VAL A 3 -11.40 -10.67 14.60
CA VAL A 3 -11.47 -9.20 14.60
C VAL A 3 -10.86 -8.64 13.32
N GLY A 4 -11.63 -8.61 12.23
CA GLY A 4 -11.29 -7.88 10.99
C GLY A 4 -10.03 -8.36 10.22
N ARG A 5 -9.87 -7.89 8.98
CA ARG A 5 -8.59 -7.98 8.24
C ARG A 5 -7.68 -6.86 8.77
N ARG A 6 -6.80 -7.16 9.72
CA ARG A 6 -5.81 -6.20 10.22
C ARG A 6 -4.55 -6.31 9.36
N PRO A 7 -4.22 -5.30 8.54
CA PRO A 7 -2.99 -5.33 7.76
C PRO A 7 -1.78 -5.33 8.69
N TRP A 8 -0.76 -6.11 8.33
CA TRP A 8 0.45 -6.25 9.14
C TRP A 8 1.50 -5.23 8.67
N PRO A 9 2.00 -4.34 9.54
CA PRO A 9 2.79 -3.18 9.11
C PRO A 9 4.20 -3.53 8.67
N TRP A 10 4.77 -4.61 9.19
CA TRP A 10 6.13 -5.07 8.86
C TRP A 10 6.07 -6.18 7.83
N THR A 11 5.55 -5.80 6.66
CA THR A 11 5.39 -6.68 5.50
C THR A 11 6.29 -6.19 4.37
N LEU A 12 6.92 -7.10 3.66
CA LEU A 12 7.64 -6.83 2.42
C LEU A 12 7.05 -7.69 1.30
N ASN A 13 7.05 -7.17 0.07
CA ASN A 13 6.98 -8.00 -1.12
C ASN A 13 8.28 -7.82 -1.89
N VAL A 14 9.07 -8.87 -2.09
CA VAL A 14 10.33 -8.83 -2.84
C VAL A 14 10.12 -9.56 -4.15
N ALA A 15 10.08 -8.81 -5.26
CA ALA A 15 9.91 -9.33 -6.62
C ALA A 15 8.72 -10.31 -6.81
N GLY A 16 7.64 -10.13 -6.05
CA GLY A 16 6.44 -10.96 -6.08
C GLY A 16 6.28 -11.87 -4.86
N GLU A 17 7.33 -12.07 -4.07
CA GLU A 17 7.31 -12.94 -2.89
C GLU A 17 7.01 -12.15 -1.61
N GLY A 18 5.97 -12.57 -0.87
CA GLY A 18 5.51 -11.88 0.33
C GLY A 18 6.15 -12.39 1.62
N PHE A 19 6.58 -11.47 2.48
CA PHE A 19 7.19 -11.74 3.77
C PHE A 19 6.52 -10.93 4.89
N HIS A 20 6.29 -11.56 6.04
CA HIS A 20 5.76 -10.91 7.24
C HIS A 20 6.73 -11.10 8.41
N PHE A 21 7.07 -10.01 9.09
CA PHE A 21 8.08 -10.02 10.15
C PHE A 21 7.48 -9.66 11.50
N ALA A 22 7.95 -10.29 12.57
CA ALA A 22 7.44 -10.02 13.92
C ALA A 22 7.76 -8.61 14.44
N THR A 23 8.79 -7.95 13.90
CA THR A 23 9.23 -6.62 14.35
C THR A 23 9.63 -5.73 13.19
N ARG A 24 9.62 -4.41 13.41
CA ARG A 24 10.14 -3.42 12.46
C ARG A 24 11.61 -3.66 12.12
N GLN A 25 12.41 -4.04 13.11
CA GLN A 25 13.84 -4.26 12.92
C GLN A 25 14.10 -5.44 11.98
N ALA A 26 13.42 -6.58 12.21
CA ALA A 26 13.58 -7.76 11.35
C ALA A 26 13.15 -7.47 9.90
N ALA A 27 12.08 -6.70 9.70
CA ALA A 27 11.70 -6.24 8.36
C ALA A 27 12.74 -5.29 7.76
N CYS A 28 13.34 -4.41 8.56
CA CYS A 28 14.38 -3.50 8.08
C CYS A 28 15.64 -4.24 7.63
N ASP A 29 16.09 -5.21 8.43
CA ASP A 29 17.27 -6.02 8.10
C ASP A 29 17.05 -6.79 6.79
N ALA A 30 15.88 -7.44 6.65
CA ALA A 30 15.50 -8.13 5.42
C ALA A 30 15.36 -7.18 4.22
N LEU A 31 14.81 -5.98 4.42
CA LEU A 31 14.67 -4.96 3.38
C LEU A 31 16.04 -4.48 2.87
N VAL A 32 16.99 -4.21 3.77
CA VAL A 32 18.34 -3.78 3.40
C VAL A 32 19.03 -4.85 2.56
N LEU A 33 18.92 -6.12 2.96
CA LEU A 33 19.46 -7.25 2.18
C LEU A 33 18.79 -7.38 0.82
N ALA A 34 17.45 -7.37 0.77
CA ALA A 34 16.70 -7.48 -0.48
C ALA A 34 17.07 -6.36 -1.49
N LEU A 35 17.34 -5.14 -1.00
CA LEU A 35 17.71 -4.00 -1.83
C LEU A 35 19.12 -4.08 -2.42
N GLN A 36 19.96 -5.02 -1.95
CA GLN A 36 21.24 -5.34 -2.61
C GLN A 36 21.02 -6.11 -3.92
N GLU A 37 19.93 -6.88 -4.00
CA GLU A 37 19.60 -7.75 -5.13
C GLU A 37 18.64 -7.08 -6.11
N THR A 38 17.63 -6.37 -5.61
CA THR A 38 16.57 -5.79 -6.45
C THR A 38 15.92 -4.57 -5.82
N ARG A 39 15.47 -3.63 -6.68
CA ARG A 39 14.62 -2.50 -6.24
C ARG A 39 13.12 -2.77 -6.39
N VAL A 40 12.73 -3.92 -6.95
CA VAL A 40 11.32 -4.32 -7.04
C VAL A 40 10.90 -4.86 -5.67
N VAL A 41 10.76 -3.95 -4.71
CA VAL A 41 10.40 -4.27 -3.33
C VAL A 41 9.28 -3.34 -2.88
N ASP A 42 8.15 -3.91 -2.44
CA ASP A 42 7.07 -3.18 -1.80
C ASP A 42 7.29 -3.17 -0.28
N VAL A 43 7.22 -1.98 0.31
CA VAL A 43 7.55 -1.78 1.73
C VAL A 43 6.33 -1.38 2.52
N GLY A 44 6.10 -2.10 3.62
CA GLY A 44 5.18 -1.70 4.67
C GLY A 44 3.70 -1.88 4.35
N ILE A 45 2.86 -1.31 5.22
CA ILE A 45 1.42 -1.59 5.28
C ILE A 45 0.64 -1.21 4.00
N ALA A 46 1.09 -0.20 3.27
CA ALA A 46 0.48 0.24 2.00
C ALA A 46 1.25 -0.23 0.76
N GLN A 47 2.29 -1.05 0.94
CA GLN A 47 3.05 -1.67 -0.14
C GLN A 47 3.64 -0.65 -1.12
N LEU A 48 4.36 0.36 -0.59
CA LEU A 48 5.03 1.37 -1.40
C LEU A 48 6.27 0.77 -2.08
N ASN A 49 6.28 0.73 -3.41
CA ASN A 49 7.37 0.12 -4.17
C ASN A 49 8.60 1.03 -4.32
N VAL A 50 9.79 0.54 -3.97
CA VAL A 50 11.04 1.31 -4.05
C VAL A 50 11.40 1.70 -5.49
N ARG A 51 11.22 0.80 -6.48
CA ARG A 51 11.51 1.08 -7.90
C ARG A 51 10.50 2.05 -8.51
N TRP A 52 9.22 1.90 -8.18
CA TRP A 52 8.15 2.66 -8.83
C TRP A 52 7.79 3.98 -8.15
N GLN A 53 8.28 4.22 -6.93
CA GLN A 53 8.12 5.47 -6.20
C GLN A 53 9.47 6.16 -5.96
N PRO A 54 10.28 6.44 -7.00
CA PRO A 54 11.61 7.01 -6.82
C PRO A 54 11.58 8.40 -6.16
N GLN A 55 10.46 9.13 -6.22
CA GLN A 55 10.29 10.40 -5.52
C GLN A 55 10.18 10.26 -4.00
N LEU A 56 9.88 9.07 -3.47
CA LEU A 56 9.77 8.83 -2.04
C LEU A 56 11.09 8.35 -1.41
N PHE A 57 11.88 7.55 -2.14
CA PHE A 57 13.03 6.82 -1.58
C PHE A 57 14.39 7.39 -1.99
N GLY A 58 15.26 7.64 -1.00
CA GLY A 58 16.65 8.07 -1.15
C GLY A 58 16.95 9.44 -0.53
N ALA A 59 18.21 9.84 -0.54
CA ALA A 59 18.70 11.06 0.11
C ALA A 59 17.89 12.31 -0.28
N GLY A 60 17.48 13.10 0.72
CA GLY A 60 16.70 14.33 0.54
C GLY A 60 15.21 14.13 0.22
N LYS A 61 14.70 12.89 0.21
CA LYS A 61 13.29 12.58 -0.05
C LYS A 61 12.56 12.21 1.24
N ARG A 62 11.27 11.83 1.11
CA ARG A 62 10.41 11.46 2.24
C ARG A 62 10.98 10.34 3.11
N PHE A 63 11.61 9.36 2.46
CA PHE A 63 12.29 8.21 3.10
C PHE A 63 13.76 8.21 2.70
N PRO A 64 14.61 8.99 3.40
CA PRO A 64 16.05 9.00 3.18
C PRO A 64 16.65 7.61 3.35
N HIS A 65 16.18 6.85 4.35
CA HIS A 65 16.48 5.44 4.53
C HIS A 65 15.25 4.60 4.16
N PRO A 66 15.40 3.48 3.42
CA PRO A 66 14.24 2.69 2.97
C PRO A 66 13.40 2.13 4.12
N CYS A 67 14.01 1.84 5.27
CA CYS A 67 13.28 1.39 6.46
C CYS A 67 12.38 2.46 7.08
N ASP A 68 12.51 3.73 6.72
CA ASP A 68 11.61 4.79 7.20
C ASP A 68 10.18 4.54 6.70
N ALA A 69 10.03 3.90 5.54
CA ALA A 69 8.73 3.46 5.03
C ALA A 69 8.12 2.27 5.79
N LEU A 70 8.82 1.66 6.75
CA LEU A 70 8.23 0.67 7.67
C LEU A 70 7.53 1.30 8.87
N ASP A 71 7.61 2.63 9.05
CA ASP A 71 6.69 3.34 9.94
C ASP A 71 5.27 3.32 9.33
N PRO A 72 4.28 2.72 10.00
CA PRO A 72 2.97 2.50 9.40
C PRO A 72 2.22 3.81 9.12
N TYR A 73 2.43 4.86 9.93
CA TYR A 73 1.74 6.12 9.75
C TYR A 73 2.32 6.91 8.58
N ALA A 74 3.65 7.04 8.52
CA ALA A 74 4.35 7.68 7.41
C ALA A 74 4.08 6.97 6.07
N ASN A 75 4.01 5.64 6.09
CA ASN A 75 3.68 4.84 4.91
C ASN A 75 2.25 5.11 4.42
N LEU A 76 1.27 5.11 5.33
CA LEU A 76 -0.13 5.41 5.01
C LEU A 76 -0.35 6.85 4.55
N GLU A 77 0.38 7.80 5.13
CA GLU A 77 0.33 9.21 4.74
C GLU A 77 0.73 9.40 3.27
N GLU A 78 1.85 8.81 2.85
CA GLU A 78 2.27 8.89 1.44
C GLU A 78 1.34 8.13 0.51
N ALA A 79 0.84 6.96 0.92
CA ALA A 79 -0.15 6.23 0.14
C ALA A 79 -1.43 7.04 -0.07
N ALA A 80 -1.92 7.71 0.98
CA ALA A 80 -3.08 8.60 0.89
C ALA A 80 -2.83 9.79 -0.05
N ARG A 81 -1.63 10.40 0.00
CA ARG A 81 -1.25 11.48 -0.90
C ARG A 81 -1.19 11.03 -2.35
N LEU A 82 -0.61 9.85 -2.63
CA LEU A 82 -0.57 9.27 -3.97
C LEU A 82 -1.97 8.96 -4.50
N LEU A 83 -2.81 8.31 -3.69
CA LEU A 83 -4.21 8.02 -4.03
C LEU A 83 -4.99 9.30 -4.31
N ARG A 84 -4.81 10.34 -3.49
CA ARG A 84 -5.44 11.65 -3.71
C ARG A 84 -5.01 12.27 -5.04
N GLY A 85 -3.72 12.27 -5.36
CA GLY A 85 -3.24 12.77 -6.65
C GLY A 85 -3.83 12.00 -7.83
N HIS A 86 -3.99 10.68 -7.72
CA HIS A 86 -4.68 9.91 -8.75
C HIS A 86 -6.18 10.22 -8.84
N PHE A 87 -6.85 10.48 -7.71
CA PHE A 87 -8.23 10.92 -7.68
C PHE A 87 -8.41 12.26 -8.37
N GLU A 88 -7.54 13.24 -8.12
CA GLU A 88 -7.62 14.56 -8.76
C GLU A 88 -7.56 14.50 -10.29
N VAL A 89 -6.86 13.50 -10.84
CA VAL A 89 -6.80 13.28 -12.29
C VAL A 89 -8.01 12.49 -12.82
N THR A 90 -8.63 11.65 -12.01
CA THR A 90 -9.65 10.68 -12.47
C THR A 90 -11.08 11.02 -12.06
N GLY A 91 -11.27 11.81 -11.00
CA GLY A 91 -12.57 12.06 -10.37
C GLY A 91 -13.19 10.83 -9.69
N ASP A 92 -12.51 9.69 -9.64
CA ASP A 92 -13.07 8.41 -9.22
C ASP A 92 -12.09 7.62 -8.36
N TRP A 93 -12.52 7.23 -7.16
CA TRP A 93 -11.66 6.53 -6.19
C TRP A 93 -11.29 5.10 -6.62
N VAL A 94 -12.17 4.41 -7.33
CA VAL A 94 -11.89 3.07 -7.86
C VAL A 94 -10.83 3.17 -8.96
N GLN A 95 -10.95 4.16 -9.85
CA GLN A 95 -9.93 4.44 -10.87
C GLN A 95 -8.60 4.87 -10.24
N ALA A 96 -8.64 5.74 -9.23
CA ALA A 96 -7.46 6.15 -8.48
C ALA A 96 -6.73 4.95 -7.85
N ALA A 97 -7.46 4.03 -7.23
CA ALA A 97 -6.91 2.81 -6.65
C ALA A 97 -6.29 1.88 -7.71
N GLY A 98 -6.93 1.77 -8.89
CA GLY A 98 -6.38 1.02 -10.01
C GLY A 98 -5.03 1.58 -10.50
N ARG A 99 -4.93 2.92 -10.60
CA ARG A 99 -3.69 3.60 -11.00
C ARG A 99 -2.61 3.49 -9.93
N TYR A 100 -2.96 3.59 -8.66
CA TYR A 100 -2.04 3.35 -7.54
C TYR A 100 -1.41 1.96 -7.61
N HIS A 101 -2.24 0.93 -7.81
CA HIS A 101 -1.79 -0.46 -7.89
C HIS A 101 -0.96 -0.76 -9.14
N ARG A 102 -1.39 -0.25 -10.31
CA ARG A 102 -0.68 -0.47 -11.57
C ARG A 102 -0.87 0.73 -12.50
N PRO A 103 0.05 1.71 -12.50
CA PRO A 103 -0.07 2.91 -13.32
C PRO A 103 -0.17 2.63 -14.82
N ALA A 104 0.45 1.54 -15.29
CA ALA A 104 0.39 1.08 -16.67
C ALA A 104 -1.00 0.57 -17.11
N GLY A 105 -1.96 0.43 -16.19
CA GLY A 105 -3.31 -0.05 -16.49
C GLY A 105 -3.36 -1.53 -16.85
N GLY A 106 -4.23 -1.86 -17.82
CA GLY A 106 -4.47 -3.23 -18.28
C GLY A 106 -5.29 -4.09 -17.32
N GLU A 107 -5.37 -5.39 -17.63
CA GLU A 107 -6.16 -6.35 -16.86
C GLU A 107 -5.79 -6.43 -15.36
N PRO A 108 -4.51 -6.33 -14.94
CA PRO A 108 -4.16 -6.29 -13.52
C PRO A 108 -4.81 -5.11 -12.78
N ALA A 109 -4.80 -3.92 -13.39
CA ALA A 109 -5.49 -2.75 -12.82
C ALA A 109 -7.01 -2.97 -12.80
N ALA A 110 -7.59 -3.49 -13.89
CA ALA A 110 -9.02 -3.76 -13.97
C ALA A 110 -9.50 -4.77 -12.92
N ARG A 111 -8.76 -5.85 -12.70
CA ARG A 111 -9.00 -6.81 -11.61
C ARG A 111 -8.94 -6.12 -10.25
N TYR A 112 -7.90 -5.32 -9.99
CA TYR A 112 -7.77 -4.63 -8.70
C TYR A 112 -8.93 -3.66 -8.44
N ARG A 113 -9.35 -2.91 -9.46
CA ARG A 113 -10.53 -2.02 -9.39
C ARG A 113 -11.80 -2.76 -8.99
N ARG A 114 -12.07 -3.93 -9.56
CA ARG A 114 -13.23 -4.76 -9.18
C ARG A 114 -13.18 -5.18 -7.71
N ILE A 115 -12.00 -5.55 -7.20
CA ILE A 115 -11.81 -5.90 -5.79
C ILE A 115 -12.09 -4.70 -4.89
N VAL A 116 -11.52 -3.53 -5.22
CA VAL A 116 -11.72 -2.30 -4.45
C VAL A 116 -13.19 -1.87 -4.45
N ALA A 117 -13.86 -1.89 -5.60
CA ALA A 117 -15.27 -1.55 -5.71
C ALA A 117 -16.14 -2.44 -4.80
N ALA A 118 -15.94 -3.76 -4.86
CA ALA A 118 -16.67 -4.71 -4.02
C ALA A 118 -16.42 -4.48 -2.51
N GLU A 119 -15.19 -4.15 -2.11
CA GLU A 119 -14.88 -3.86 -0.71
C GLU A 119 -15.52 -2.53 -0.24
N LEU A 120 -15.53 -1.50 -1.08
CA LEU A 120 -16.20 -0.23 -0.78
C LEU A 120 -17.71 -0.41 -0.60
N GLU A 121 -18.36 -1.18 -1.47
CA GLU A 121 -19.78 -1.54 -1.33
C GLU A 121 -20.03 -2.26 0.01
N ARG A 122 -19.22 -3.28 0.32
CA ARG A 122 -19.31 -4.03 1.57
C ARG A 122 -19.18 -3.11 2.80
N LEU A 123 -18.24 -2.17 2.78
CA LEU A 123 -18.03 -1.22 3.87
C LEU A 123 -19.20 -0.24 4.02
N ASN A 124 -19.75 0.25 2.90
CA ASN A 124 -20.91 1.14 2.91
C ASN A 124 -22.14 0.45 3.49
N THR A 125 -22.45 -0.77 3.07
CA THR A 125 -23.57 -1.55 3.64
C THR A 125 -23.35 -1.80 5.13
N SER A 126 -22.13 -2.15 5.54
CA SER A 126 -21.81 -2.38 6.96
C SER A 126 -22.02 -1.13 7.80
N ARG A 127 -21.59 0.04 7.29
CA ARG A 127 -21.79 1.34 7.94
C ARG A 127 -23.27 1.69 8.06
N GLN A 128 -24.07 1.49 7.00
CA GLN A 128 -25.52 1.75 7.03
C GLN A 128 -26.24 0.89 8.07
N ARG A 129 -25.90 -0.40 8.17
CA ARG A 129 -26.46 -1.30 9.20
C ARG A 129 -26.10 -0.84 10.61
N GLN A 130 -24.87 -0.39 10.83
CA GLN A 130 -24.43 0.12 12.12
C GLN A 130 -25.19 1.40 12.52
N LEU A 131 -25.44 2.31 11.55
CA LEU A 131 -26.22 3.52 11.80
C LEU A 131 -27.70 3.22 12.06
N ALA A 132 -28.28 2.19 11.44
CA ALA A 132 -29.68 1.80 11.66
C ALA A 132 -29.92 1.01 12.96
N ALA A 133 -28.87 0.54 13.62
CA ALA A 133 -28.93 -0.22 14.87
C ALA A 133 -28.68 0.64 16.13
N ASN A 134 -28.40 1.93 15.94
CA ASN A 134 -28.20 2.94 16.99
C ASN A 134 -29.35 3.95 16.96
#